data_AF-A0AAW1LYY3-F1
#
_entry.id   AF-A0AAW1LYY3-F1
#
_cell.length_a   1.000
_cell.length_b   1.000
_cell.length_c   1.000
_cell.angle_alpha   90.00
_cell.angle_beta   90.00
_cell.angle_gamma   90.00
#
_symmetry.space_group_name_H-M   'P 1'
#
loop_
_entity.id
_entity.type
_entity.pdbx_description
1 polymer ?
#
loop_
_entity_poly.entity_id
_entity_poly.type
_entity_poly.pdbx_seq_one_letter_code
_entity_poly.pdbx_strand_id
1 'polypeptide(L)'
;MCFDFFEQERFDAFESIVLISLPTRSMLFMISAHDLIAMYLAIEPQSLCFYVIAASKRKSEFSTEAGSKYLILGAFSSGILLFGYDRTTTDIY
;
A
#
# COMPACT_ATOMS: atom_id res chain seq x y z
N MET A 1 -8.94 -0.74 -21.01
CA MET A 1 -7.63 -1.01 -20.35
C MET A 1 -7.27 0.27 -19.58
N CYS A 2 -6.65 0.20 -18.39
CA CYS A 2 -6.50 1.33 -17.43
C CYS A 2 -6.18 2.71 -18.04
N PHE A 3 -5.44 2.75 -19.15
CA PHE A 3 -5.20 3.97 -19.95
C PHE A 3 -6.46 4.74 -20.37
N ASP A 4 -7.54 4.05 -20.74
CA ASP A 4 -8.83 4.66 -21.13
C ASP A 4 -9.51 5.39 -19.96
N PHE A 5 -9.33 4.86 -18.75
CA PHE A 5 -9.85 5.46 -17.51
C PHE A 5 -9.10 6.74 -17.15
N PHE A 6 -7.78 6.78 -17.39
CA PHE A 6 -6.96 7.98 -17.21
C PHE A 6 -7.35 9.11 -18.18
N GLU A 7 -7.72 8.76 -19.40
CA GLU A 7 -8.14 9.70 -20.43
C GLU A 7 -9.53 10.30 -20.12
N GLN A 8 -10.46 9.49 -19.59
CA GLN A 8 -11.81 9.93 -19.22
C GLN A 8 -11.87 10.79 -17.96
N GLU A 9 -11.09 10.48 -16.91
CA GLU A 9 -11.19 11.18 -15.62
C GLU A 9 -10.27 12.40 -15.48
N ARG A 10 -9.45 12.74 -16.50
CA ARG A 10 -8.47 13.85 -16.48
C ARG A 10 -7.65 13.88 -15.17
N PHE A 11 -7.22 12.72 -14.70
CA PHE A 11 -6.26 12.67 -13.60
C PHE A 11 -4.94 13.28 -14.07
N ASP A 12 -4.29 14.06 -13.20
CA ASP A 12 -2.92 14.52 -13.44
C ASP A 12 -2.03 13.29 -13.61
N ALA A 13 -1.64 13.03 -14.87
CA ALA A 13 -0.94 11.81 -15.27
C ALA A 13 0.34 11.58 -14.46
N PHE A 14 0.96 12.67 -13.99
CA PHE A 14 2.19 12.66 -13.23
C PHE A 14 2.04 12.01 -11.84
N GLU A 15 0.99 12.35 -11.07
CA GLU A 15 0.77 11.74 -9.74
C GLU A 15 0.53 10.24 -9.85
N SER A 16 -0.23 9.83 -10.87
CA SER A 16 -0.60 8.42 -11.04
C SER A 16 0.56 7.55 -11.51
N ILE A 17 1.44 8.08 -12.37
CA ILE A 17 2.67 7.40 -12.80
C ILE A 17 3.61 7.18 -11.61
N VAL A 18 3.76 8.19 -10.73
CA VAL A 18 4.58 8.07 -9.52
C VAL A 18 3.97 7.06 -8.55
N LEU A 19 2.66 7.12 -8.32
CA LEU A 19 1.94 6.22 -7.42
C LEU A 19 1.92 4.76 -7.88
N ILE A 20 2.02 4.48 -9.19
CA ILE A 20 2.09 3.10 -9.70
C ILE A 20 3.54 2.57 -9.67
N SER A 21 4.53 3.41 -9.94
CA SER A 21 5.94 2.97 -10.00
C SER A 21 6.59 2.75 -8.62
N LEU A 22 6.19 3.52 -7.61
CA LEU A 22 6.62 3.35 -6.22
C LEU A 22 6.31 1.96 -5.61
N PRO A 23 5.04 1.48 -5.62
CA PRO A 23 4.71 0.17 -5.04
C PRO A 23 5.38 -0.97 -5.79
N THR A 24 5.60 -0.85 -7.11
CA THR A 24 6.37 -1.85 -7.87
C THR A 24 7.81 -1.97 -7.36
N ARG A 25 8.47 -0.85 -7.00
CA ARG A 25 9.80 -0.91 -6.38
C ARG A 25 9.77 -1.56 -5.00
N SER A 26 8.76 -1.26 -4.19
CA SER A 26 8.61 -1.89 -2.88
C SER A 26 8.36 -3.40 -2.98
N MET A 27 7.59 -3.85 -3.97
CA MET A 27 7.39 -5.28 -4.25
C MET A 27 8.70 -5.98 -4.66
N LEU A 28 9.54 -5.32 -5.47
CA LEU A 28 10.87 -5.84 -5.82
C LEU A 28 11.77 -5.94 -4.58
N PHE A 29 11.69 -4.96 -3.67
CA PHE A 29 12.41 -5.00 -2.40
C PHE A 29 11.92 -6.14 -1.49
N MET A 30 10.61 -6.42 -1.47
CA MET A 30 10.01 -7.53 -0.72
C MET A 30 10.56 -8.90 -1.15
N ILE A 31 10.78 -9.10 -2.46
CA ILE A 31 11.34 -10.36 -2.99
C ILE A 31 12.76 -10.63 -2.46
N SER A 32 13.52 -9.56 -2.16
CA SER A 32 14.88 -9.66 -1.63
C SER A 32 14.95 -9.65 -0.10
N ALA A 33 13.82 -9.58 0.60
CA ALA A 33 13.80 -9.50 2.05
C ALA A 33 14.09 -10.87 2.69
N HIS A 34 15.13 -10.93 3.53
CA HIS A 34 15.54 -12.14 4.24
C HIS A 34 15.09 -12.16 5.71
N ASP A 35 14.56 -11.05 6.21
CA ASP A 35 14.08 -10.90 7.58
C ASP A 35 12.62 -10.41 7.57
N LEU A 36 11.86 -10.79 8.59
CA LEU A 36 10.46 -10.41 8.76
C LEU A 36 10.30 -8.89 8.92
N ILE A 37 11.26 -8.20 9.54
CA ILE A 37 11.27 -6.73 9.62
C ILE A 37 11.45 -6.12 8.23
N ALA A 38 12.37 -6.66 7.42
CA ALA A 38 12.58 -6.17 6.06
C ALA A 38 11.35 -6.42 5.18
N MET A 39 10.66 -7.55 5.37
CA MET A 39 9.39 -7.84 4.70
C MET A 39 8.30 -6.86 5.12
N TYR A 40 8.16 -6.57 6.42
CA TYR A 40 7.23 -5.57 6.94
C TYR A 40 7.48 -4.18 6.34
N LEU A 41 8.75 -3.75 6.35
CA LEU A 41 9.18 -2.47 5.79
C LEU A 41 8.96 -2.38 4.27
N ALA A 42 8.95 -3.50 3.56
CA ALA A 42 8.64 -3.55 2.13
C ALA A 42 7.11 -3.45 1.87
N ILE A 43 6.29 -4.01 2.77
CA ILE A 43 4.83 -4.06 2.62
C ILE A 43 4.19 -2.70 2.91
N GLU A 44 4.64 -1.98 3.92
CA GLU A 44 4.11 -0.66 4.31
C GLU A 44 4.09 0.39 3.18
N PRO A 45 5.19 0.67 2.45
CA PRO A 45 5.17 1.64 1.37
C PRO A 45 4.33 1.18 0.18
N GLN A 46 4.17 -0.14 -0.04
CA GLN A 46 3.31 -0.68 -1.09
C GLN A 46 1.83 -0.39 -0.76
N SER A 47 1.43 -0.61 0.49
CA SER A 47 0.05 -0.49 0.94
C SER A 47 -0.38 0.98 1.00
N LEU A 48 0.51 1.87 1.44
CA LEU A 48 0.32 3.31 1.44
C LEU A 48 0.01 3.85 0.04
N CYS A 49 0.77 3.42 -0.99
CA CYS A 49 0.53 3.83 -2.37
C CYS A 49 -0.86 3.38 -2.85
N PHE A 50 -1.28 2.15 -2.52
CA PHE A 50 -2.62 1.68 -2.85
C PHE A 50 -3.73 2.42 -2.11
N TYR A 51 -3.52 2.85 -0.87
CA TYR A 51 -4.49 3.69 -0.15
C TYR A 51 -4.67 5.05 -0.82
N VAL A 52 -3.57 5.66 -1.26
CA VAL A 52 -3.62 6.94 -1.98
C VAL A 52 -4.30 6.77 -3.33
N ILE A 53 -4.03 5.70 -4.08
CA ILE A 53 -4.71 5.41 -5.35
C ILE A 53 -6.20 5.20 -5.14
N ALA A 54 -6.60 4.42 -4.12
CA ALA A 54 -8.01 4.17 -3.80
C ALA A 54 -8.77 5.45 -3.39
N ALA A 55 -8.08 6.40 -2.75
CA ALA A 55 -8.62 7.70 -2.34
C ALA A 55 -8.44 8.81 -3.40
N SER A 56 -7.82 8.51 -4.55
CA SER A 56 -7.43 9.51 -5.54
C SER A 56 -8.63 10.25 -6.14
N LYS A 57 -9.79 9.59 -6.23
CA LYS A 57 -11.04 10.17 -6.75
C LYS A 57 -11.77 11.01 -5.69
N ARG A 58 -11.13 12.11 -5.27
CA ARG A 58 -11.62 13.03 -4.23
C ARG A 58 -13.02 13.62 -4.47
N LYS A 59 -13.48 13.68 -5.74
CA LYS A 59 -14.83 14.17 -6.08
C LYS A 59 -15.94 13.17 -5.79
N SER A 60 -15.62 11.91 -5.48
CA SER A 60 -16.59 10.88 -5.14
C SER A 60 -16.46 10.53 -3.67
N GLU A 61 -17.53 10.74 -2.89
CA GLU A 61 -17.56 10.40 -1.46
C GLU A 61 -17.27 8.91 -1.23
N PHE A 62 -17.71 8.05 -2.16
CA PHE A 62 -17.42 6.62 -2.14
C PHE A 62 -15.93 6.27 -2.22
N SER A 63 -15.14 7.03 -2.99
CA SER A 63 -13.68 6.78 -3.11
C SER A 63 -12.93 7.22 -1.87
N THR A 64 -13.32 8.36 -1.28
CA THR A 64 -12.76 8.83 -0.01
C THR A 64 -13.09 7.88 1.14
N GLU A 65 -14.33 7.37 1.19
CA GLU A 65 -14.74 6.38 2.19
C GLU A 65 -14.03 5.03 2.00
N ALA A 66 -13.92 4.54 0.76
CA ALA A 66 -13.20 3.32 0.43
C ALA A 66 -11.72 3.42 0.80
N GLY A 67 -11.05 4.52 0.43
CA GLY A 67 -9.66 4.77 0.80
C GLY A 67 -9.43 4.76 2.31
N SER A 68 -10.34 5.38 3.06
CA SER A 68 -10.27 5.41 4.53
C SER A 68 -10.47 4.02 5.15
N LYS A 69 -11.41 3.22 4.62
CA LYS A 69 -11.62 1.82 5.06
C LYS A 69 -10.40 0.94 4.76
N TYR A 70 -9.82 1.09 3.57
CA TYR A 70 -8.62 0.35 3.17
C TYR A 70 -7.41 0.71 4.05
N LEU A 71 -7.24 1.98 4.40
CA LEU A 71 -6.19 2.43 5.30
C LEU A 71 -6.33 1.82 6.70
N ILE A 72 -7.53 1.85 7.28
CA ILE A 72 -7.79 1.27 8.60
C ILE A 72 -7.55 -0.23 8.61
N LEU A 73 -8.06 -0.95 7.61
CA LEU A 73 -7.86 -2.39 7.47
C LEU A 73 -6.36 -2.74 7.29
N GLY A 74 -5.65 -1.87 6.57
CA GLY A 74 -4.21 -1.88 6.42
C GLY A 74 -3.43 -1.80 7.71
N ALA A 75 -3.66 -0.72 8.46
CA ALA A 75 -3.01 -0.49 9.74
C ALA A 75 -3.30 -1.62 10.74
N PHE A 76 -4.52 -2.16 10.72
CA PHE A 76 -4.89 -3.31 11.55
C PHE A 76 -4.13 -4.59 11.16
N SER A 77 -4.08 -4.91 9.86
CA SER A 77 -3.31 -6.06 9.34
C SER A 77 -1.82 -5.94 9.66
N SER A 78 -1.27 -4.74 9.47
CA SER A 78 0.11 -4.38 9.80
C SER A 78 0.43 -4.59 11.29
N GLY A 79 -0.47 -4.17 12.19
CA GLY A 79 -0.35 -4.40 13.62
C GLY A 79 -0.37 -5.88 14.00
N ILE A 80 -1.19 -6.71 13.35
CA ILE A 80 -1.20 -8.17 13.56
C ILE A 80 0.13 -8.79 13.10
N LEU A 81 0.64 -8.36 11.94
CA LEU A 81 1.90 -8.86 11.37
C LEU A 81 3.08 -8.54 12.32
N LEU A 82 3.13 -7.31 12.84
CA LEU A 82 4.14 -6.88 13.80
C LEU A 82 4.01 -7.57 15.17
N PHE A 83 2.78 -7.82 15.64
CA PHE A 83 2.55 -8.62 16.85
C PHE A 83 3.05 -10.07 16.69
N GLY A 84 2.86 -10.67 15.51
CA GLY A 84 3.42 -11.99 15.19
C GLY A 84 4.96 -12.03 15.24
N TYR A 85 5.61 -10.95 14.78
CA TYR A 85 7.06 -10.81 14.86
C TYR A 85 7.59 -10.75 16.30
N ASP A 86 6.95 -9.93 17.16
CA ASP A 86 7.32 -9.81 18.57
C ASP A 86 7.29 -11.18 19.28
N ARG A 87 6.23 -11.95 19.03
CA ARG A 87 6.05 -13.27 19.62
C ARG A 87 7.02 -14.31 19.05
N THR A 88 7.36 -14.24 17.77
CA THR A 88 8.32 -15.16 17.16
C THR A 88 9.75 -14.86 17.65
N THR A 89 10.09 -13.58 17.86
CA THR A 89 11.41 -13.19 18.36
C THR A 89 11.62 -13.61 19.81
N THR A 90 10.58 -13.57 20.64
CA THR A 90 10.67 -14.01 22.05
C THR A 90 10.75 -15.53 22.23
N ASP A 91 10.40 -16.35 21.24
CA ASP A 91 10.60 -17.81 21.26
C ASP A 91 12.02 -18.23 20.80
N ILE A 92 12.79 -17.31 20.18
CA ILE A 92 14.13 -17.58 19.63
C ILE A 92 15.26 -17.20 20.62
N TYR A 93 14.94 -16.52 21.73
CA TYR A 93 15.86 -16.15 22.81
C TYR A 93 15.38 -16.71 24.16
#